data_AF-A0A2V7F3L8-F1
#
_entry.id   AF-A0A2V7F3L8-F1
#
_cell.length_a   1.000
_cell.length_b   1.000
_cell.length_c   1.000
_cell.angle_alpha   90.00
_cell.angle_beta   90.00
_cell.angle_gamma   90.00
#
_symmetry.space_group_name_H-M   'P 1'
#
loop_
_entity.id
_entity.type
_entity.pdbx_description
1 polymer ?
#
loop_
_entity_poly.entity_id
_entity_poly.type
_entity_poly.pdbx_seq_one_letter_code
_entity_poly.pdbx_strand_id
1 'polypeptide(L)'
;MPEGAAAVLAQFLAMDGVQWAVLADREGFVVEATANAGVDADVAAALSACLAESSEGLGRELGRGPLQGVILEYEKGMVVVYGVAASGLLAVGIGEPSALGKVRYYARRALPELARGM
;
A
#
# COMPACT_ATOMS: atom_id res chain seq x y z
N MET A 1 -12.86 2.99 13.99
CA MET A 1 -13.28 4.35 13.65
C MET A 1 -12.73 4.67 12.27
N PRO A 2 -13.58 4.74 11.23
CA PRO A 2 -13.16 4.87 9.82
C PRO A 2 -12.44 6.19 9.49
N GLU A 3 -12.60 7.23 10.31
CA GLU A 3 -12.04 8.56 10.05
C GLU A 3 -10.50 8.59 9.92
N GLY A 4 -9.78 7.66 10.57
CA GLY A 4 -8.32 7.62 10.52
C GLY A 4 -7.76 7.11 9.18
N ALA A 5 -8.27 5.97 8.68
CA ALA A 5 -7.76 5.36 7.46
C ALA A 5 -8.07 6.23 6.23
N ALA A 6 -9.30 6.74 6.12
CA ALA A 6 -9.72 7.65 5.06
C ALA A 6 -8.84 8.91 5.03
N ALA A 7 -8.56 9.51 6.19
CA ALA A 7 -7.70 10.69 6.29
C ALA A 7 -6.26 10.38 5.86
N VAL A 8 -5.69 9.24 6.27
CA VAL A 8 -4.34 8.82 5.86
C VAL A 8 -4.28 8.62 4.34
N LEU A 9 -5.26 7.94 3.75
CA LEU A 9 -5.30 7.70 2.31
C LEU A 9 -5.49 9.01 1.52
N ALA A 10 -6.31 9.93 2.01
CA ALA A 10 -6.46 11.26 1.44
C ALA A 10 -5.14 12.06 1.44
N GLN A 11 -4.30 11.91 2.46
CA GLN A 11 -2.99 12.55 2.51
C GLN A 11 -2.03 12.02 1.44
N PHE A 12 -2.10 10.73 1.08
CA PHE A 12 -1.35 10.20 -0.06
C PHE A 12 -1.82 10.85 -1.36
N LEU A 13 -3.13 10.94 -1.59
CA LEU A 13 -3.70 11.53 -2.81
C LEU A 13 -3.37 13.03 -2.94
N ALA A 14 -3.20 13.74 -1.83
CA ALA A 14 -2.80 15.14 -1.81
C ALA A 14 -1.30 15.35 -2.18
N MET A 15 -0.51 14.28 -2.33
CA MET A 15 0.89 14.38 -2.74
C MET A 15 1.02 14.40 -4.25
N ASP A 16 1.63 15.45 -4.81
CA ASP A 16 1.95 15.49 -6.25
C ASP A 16 2.65 14.21 -6.74
N GLY A 17 2.18 13.62 -7.82
CA GLY A 17 2.74 12.38 -8.36
C GLY A 17 2.24 11.09 -7.72
N VAL A 18 1.35 11.14 -6.71
CA VAL A 18 0.59 9.96 -6.24
C VAL A 18 -0.73 9.89 -7.00
N GLN A 19 -1.10 8.68 -7.43
CA GLN A 19 -2.28 8.44 -8.26
C GLN A 19 -3.44 7.84 -7.45
N TRP A 20 -3.14 6.93 -6.52
CA TRP A 20 -4.12 6.24 -5.69
C TRP A 20 -3.47 5.60 -4.48
N ALA A 21 -4.27 5.29 -3.46
CA ALA A 21 -3.89 4.45 -2.34
C ALA A 21 -5.07 3.54 -1.95
N VAL A 22 -4.77 2.30 -1.61
CA VAL A 22 -5.72 1.30 -1.14
C VAL A 22 -5.19 0.66 0.13
N LEU A 23 -6.05 0.59 1.14
CA LEU A 23 -5.87 -0.24 2.33
C LEU A 23 -6.73 -1.48 2.14
N ALA A 24 -6.11 -2.65 2.26
CA ALA A 24 -6.77 -3.93 2.15
C ALA A 24 -6.41 -4.83 3.33
N ASP A 25 -7.21 -5.87 3.55
CA ASP A 25 -6.80 -6.97 4.41
C ASP A 25 -5.82 -7.93 3.69
N ARG A 26 -5.41 -9.00 4.37
CA ARG A 26 -4.53 -10.02 3.80
C ARG A 26 -5.21 -10.94 2.78
N GLU A 27 -6.54 -10.96 2.73
CA GLU A 27 -7.32 -11.75 1.78
C GLU A 27 -7.57 -10.98 0.47
N GLY A 28 -7.25 -9.68 0.44
CA GLY A 28 -7.38 -8.83 -0.73
C GLY A 28 -8.70 -8.08 -0.81
N PHE A 29 -9.45 -7.98 0.29
CA PHE A 29 -10.65 -7.15 0.36
C PHE A 29 -10.30 -5.70 0.71
N VAL A 30 -10.96 -4.76 0.04
CA VAL A 30 -10.78 -3.33 0.30
C VAL A 30 -11.35 -2.98 1.68
N VAL A 31 -10.50 -2.36 2.50
CA VAL A 31 -10.87 -1.75 3.78
C VAL A 31 -11.17 -0.26 3.58
N GLU A 32 -10.33 0.42 2.80
CA GLU A 32 -10.50 1.83 2.40
C GLU A 32 -9.73 2.10 1.11
N ALA A 33 -10.23 3.01 0.27
CA ALA A 33 -9.58 3.37 -0.99
C ALA A 33 -9.80 4.84 -1.34
N THR A 34 -8.77 5.47 -1.91
CA THR A 34 -8.93 6.79 -2.54
C THR A 34 -9.83 6.69 -3.75
N ALA A 35 -10.77 7.62 -3.93
CA ALA A 35 -11.55 7.72 -5.15
C ALA A 35 -10.62 8.06 -6.35
N ASN A 36 -10.46 7.12 -7.29
CA ASN A 36 -9.67 7.33 -8.51
C ASN A 36 -10.44 6.82 -9.75
N ALA A 37 -10.42 7.61 -10.84
CA ALA A 37 -11.18 7.38 -12.07
C ALA A 37 -10.56 6.34 -13.04
N GLY A 38 -9.53 5.59 -12.63
CA GLY A 38 -8.81 4.69 -13.55
C GLY A 38 -8.21 3.42 -12.96
N VAL A 39 -8.36 3.19 -11.66
CA VAL A 39 -7.89 1.96 -10.99
C VAL A 39 -9.03 1.40 -10.16
N ASP A 40 -9.36 0.14 -10.43
CA ASP A 40 -10.31 -0.62 -9.63
C ASP A 40 -9.64 -1.01 -8.31
N ALA A 41 -10.21 -0.53 -7.19
CA ALA A 41 -9.67 -0.76 -5.87
C ALA A 41 -9.69 -2.24 -5.47
N ASP A 42 -10.70 -2.99 -5.90
CA ASP A 42 -10.80 -4.42 -5.61
C ASP A 42 -9.69 -5.19 -6.33
N VAL A 43 -9.40 -4.82 -7.58
CA VAL A 43 -8.29 -5.40 -8.34
C VAL A 43 -6.94 -5.06 -7.71
N ALA A 44 -6.74 -3.79 -7.32
CA ALA A 44 -5.49 -3.35 -6.68
C ALA A 44 -5.26 -4.05 -5.32
N ALA A 45 -6.32 -4.23 -4.53
CA ALA A 45 -6.27 -4.94 -3.25
C ALA A 45 -5.91 -6.42 -3.45
N ALA A 46 -6.63 -7.12 -4.31
CA ALA A 46 -6.39 -8.54 -4.59
C ALA A 46 -4.97 -8.82 -5.09
N LEU A 47 -4.49 -8.03 -6.08
CA LEU A 47 -3.13 -8.20 -6.60
C LEU A 47 -2.06 -7.89 -5.55
N SER A 48 -2.30 -6.89 -4.69
CA SER A 48 -1.37 -6.54 -3.60
C SER A 48 -1.28 -7.67 -2.56
N ALA A 49 -2.39 -8.34 -2.25
CA ALA A 49 -2.41 -9.51 -1.38
C ALA A 49 -1.59 -10.67 -1.95
N CYS A 50 -1.84 -11.05 -3.20
CA CYS A 50 -1.08 -12.12 -3.87
C CYS A 50 0.43 -11.82 -3.94
N LEU A 51 0.79 -10.56 -4.21
CA LEU A 51 2.18 -10.11 -4.25
C LEU A 51 2.84 -10.21 -2.86
N ALA A 52 2.15 -9.77 -1.81
CA ALA A 52 2.67 -9.80 -0.46
C ALA A 52 2.91 -11.24 0.00
N GLU A 53 1.97 -12.15 -0.23
CA GLU A 53 2.09 -13.57 0.10
C GLU A 53 3.31 -14.20 -0.59
N SER A 54 3.43 -13.98 -1.90
CA SER A 54 4.56 -14.52 -2.70
C SER A 54 5.90 -13.97 -2.21
N SER A 55 5.95 -12.67 -1.89
CA SER A 55 7.16 -11.98 -1.43
C SER A 55 7.56 -12.37 -0.01
N GLU A 56 6.58 -12.60 0.88
CA GLU A 56 6.80 -13.15 2.23
C GLU A 56 7.39 -14.57 2.15
N GLY A 57 6.89 -15.40 1.24
CA GLY A 57 7.45 -16.71 0.93
C GLY A 57 8.93 -16.62 0.58
N LEU A 58 9.29 -15.74 -0.38
CA LEU A 58 10.67 -15.52 -0.77
C LEU A 58 11.57 -15.10 0.40
N GLY A 59 11.10 -14.16 1.23
CA GLY A 59 11.84 -13.69 2.40
C GLY A 59 12.10 -14.81 3.42
N ARG A 60 11.11 -15.66 3.66
CA ARG A 60 11.22 -16.82 4.55
C ARG A 60 12.21 -17.85 4.02
N GLU A 61 12.07 -18.27 2.77
CA GLU A 61 12.93 -19.31 2.17
C GLU A 61 14.40 -18.86 2.06
N LEU A 62 14.65 -17.55 1.88
CA LEU A 62 16.00 -16.98 1.77
C LEU A 62 16.56 -16.46 3.09
N GLY A 63 15.90 -16.70 4.22
CA GLY A 63 16.35 -16.29 5.55
C GLY A 63 16.45 -14.77 5.74
N ARG A 64 15.59 -13.99 5.08
CA ARG A 64 15.56 -12.52 5.12
C ARG A 64 14.61 -11.94 6.16
N GLY A 65 13.81 -12.79 6.80
CA GLY A 65 12.82 -12.38 7.80
C GLY A 65 11.52 -11.85 7.16
N PRO A 66 10.68 -11.15 7.93
CA PRO A 66 9.36 -10.71 7.47
C PRO A 66 9.46 -9.59 6.42
N LEU A 67 8.53 -9.62 5.46
CA LEU A 67 8.42 -8.60 4.42
C LEU A 67 8.18 -7.22 5.03
N GLN A 68 9.07 -6.27 4.75
CA GLN A 68 8.95 -4.88 5.20
C GLN A 68 8.23 -3.97 4.21
N GLY A 69 8.06 -4.45 2.97
CA GLY A 69 7.45 -3.76 1.84
C GLY A 69 8.15 -4.08 0.52
N VAL A 70 7.47 -3.80 -0.59
CA VAL A 70 7.94 -4.01 -1.97
C VAL A 70 7.73 -2.72 -2.77
N ILE A 71 8.65 -2.45 -3.70
CA ILE A 71 8.51 -1.41 -4.72
C ILE A 71 8.55 -2.12 -6.06
N LEU A 72 7.52 -1.90 -6.87
CA LEU A 72 7.40 -2.38 -8.23
C LEU A 72 7.55 -1.19 -9.17
N GLU A 73 8.54 -1.24 -10.05
CA GLU A 73 8.76 -0.22 -11.07
C GLU A 73 8.18 -0.69 -12.40
N TYR A 74 7.41 0.19 -13.04
CA TYR A 74 6.79 -0.02 -14.33
C TYR A 74 7.13 1.16 -15.26
N GLU A 75 6.94 0.97 -16.57
CA GLU A 75 7.14 2.06 -17.55
C GLU A 75 6.29 3.30 -17.25
N LYS A 76 5.16 3.13 -16.57
CA LYS A 76 4.18 4.20 -16.28
C LYS A 76 4.07 4.53 -14.78
N GLY A 77 5.16 4.35 -14.04
CA GLY A 77 5.22 4.69 -12.62
C GLY A 77 5.51 3.47 -11.74
N MET A 78 5.14 3.57 -10.47
CA MET A 78 5.47 2.56 -9.45
C MET A 78 4.26 2.17 -8.63
N VAL A 79 4.31 0.96 -8.07
CA VAL A 79 3.42 0.54 -6.98
C VAL A 79 4.28 0.20 -5.78
N VAL A 80 3.93 0.77 -4.63
CA VAL A 80 4.59 0.45 -3.36
C VAL A 80 3.59 -0.24 -2.45
N VAL A 81 3.98 -1.40 -1.91
CA VAL A 81 3.14 -2.20 -1.01
C VAL A 81 3.82 -2.36 0.35
N TYR A 82 3.08 -2.16 1.42
CA TYR A 82 3.52 -2.34 2.80
C TYR A 82 2.57 -3.24 3.58
N GLY A 83 3.12 -4.08 4.47
CA GLY A 83 2.33 -4.71 5.51
C GLY A 83 1.84 -3.70 6.55
N VAL A 84 0.56 -3.77 6.90
CA VAL A 84 -0.06 -3.02 8.00
C VAL A 84 -0.37 -4.02 9.11
N ALA A 85 0.47 -4.03 10.16
CA ALA A 85 0.42 -5.04 11.21
C ALA A 85 0.37 -6.48 10.63
N ALA A 86 -0.35 -7.38 11.30
CA ALA A 86 -0.52 -8.77 10.87
C ALA A 86 -1.67 -8.97 9.86
N SER A 87 -2.63 -8.05 9.80
CA SER A 87 -3.92 -8.25 9.12
C SER A 87 -4.12 -7.41 7.86
N GLY A 88 -3.23 -6.46 7.55
CA GLY A 88 -3.46 -5.56 6.42
C GLY A 88 -2.30 -5.33 5.49
N LEU A 89 -2.63 -4.63 4.41
CA LEU A 89 -1.76 -4.21 3.33
C LEU A 89 -2.13 -2.79 2.88
N LEU A 90 -1.12 -1.94 2.73
CA LEU A 90 -1.25 -0.62 2.11
C LEU A 90 -0.55 -0.66 0.75
N ALA A 91 -1.30 -0.39 -0.32
CA ALA A 91 -0.78 -0.24 -1.67
C ALA A 91 -0.93 1.21 -2.14
N VAL A 92 0.12 1.77 -2.75
CA VAL A 92 0.14 3.15 -3.23
C VAL A 92 0.69 3.19 -4.65
N GLY A 93 -0.08 3.75 -5.57
CA GLY A 93 0.33 4.00 -6.95
C GLY A 93 0.99 5.37 -7.10
N ILE A 94 2.16 5.40 -7.73
CA ILE A 94 2.97 6.59 -7.93
C ILE A 94 3.19 6.80 -9.42
N GLY A 95 2.73 7.92 -9.97
CA GLY A 95 2.96 8.29 -11.36
C GLY A 95 4.31 8.96 -11.62
N GLU A 96 4.86 9.68 -10.63
CA GLU A 96 6.11 10.42 -10.79
C GLU A 96 7.21 9.92 -9.83
N PRO A 97 8.42 9.59 -10.33
CA PRO A 97 9.49 9.07 -9.48
C PRO A 97 9.91 9.96 -8.32
N SER A 98 9.76 11.28 -8.48
CA SER A 98 10.02 12.29 -7.45
C SER A 98 9.20 12.06 -6.17
N ALA A 99 8.03 11.41 -6.26
CA ALA A 99 7.14 11.20 -5.14
C ALA A 99 7.51 9.99 -4.26
N LEU A 100 8.40 9.10 -4.71
CA LEU A 100 8.75 7.89 -3.97
C LEU A 100 9.29 8.20 -2.57
N GLY A 101 10.18 9.19 -2.44
CA GLY A 101 10.78 9.56 -1.15
C GLY A 101 9.73 9.97 -0.12
N LYS A 102 8.81 10.86 -0.50
CA LYS A 102 7.73 11.35 0.38
C LYS A 102 6.71 10.27 0.71
N VAL A 103 6.33 9.43 -0.26
CA VAL A 103 5.42 8.29 -0.04
C VAL A 103 6.02 7.32 0.97
N ARG A 104 7.28 6.93 0.80
CA ARG A 104 7.96 6.00 1.73
C ARG A 104 8.03 6.57 3.14
N TYR A 105 8.39 7.86 3.27
CA TYR A 105 8.47 8.52 4.57
C TYR A 105 7.11 8.58 5.27
N TYR A 106 6.07 9.03 4.56
CA TYR A 106 4.74 9.17 5.13
C TYR A 106 4.12 7.81 5.47
N ALA A 107 4.24 6.82 4.58
CA ALA A 107 3.77 5.46 4.83
C ALA A 107 4.35 4.89 6.12
N ARG A 108 5.68 4.94 6.30
CA ARG A 108 6.33 4.44 7.52
C ARG A 108 5.79 5.09 8.80
N ARG A 109 5.40 6.36 8.75
CA ARG A 109 4.82 7.07 9.89
C ARG A 109 3.34 6.72 10.10
N ALA A 110 2.60 6.44 9.03
CA ALA A 110 1.18 6.16 9.07
C ALA A 110 0.84 4.68 9.37
N LEU A 111 1.76 3.72 9.13
CA LEU A 111 1.51 2.29 9.38
C LEU A 111 0.97 1.98 10.79
N PRO A 112 1.50 2.54 11.90
CA PRO A 112 0.96 2.30 13.24
C PRO A 112 -0.44 2.88 13.46
N GLU A 113 -0.82 3.91 12.70
CA GLU A 113 -2.16 4.50 12.75
C GLU A 113 -3.16 3.64 11.97
N LEU A 114 -2.79 3.22 10.76
CA LEU A 114 -3.59 2.31 9.94
C LEU A 114 -3.85 0.99 10.69
N ALA A 115 -2.84 0.46 11.40
CA ALA A 115 -2.96 -0.74 12.21
C ALA A 115 -4.04 -0.67 13.32
N ARG A 116 -4.38 0.53 13.81
CA ARG A 116 -5.43 0.71 14.83
C ARG A 116 -6.84 0.67 14.24
N GLY A 117 -6.96 0.84 12.92
CA GLY A 117 -8.22 0.79 12.19
C GLY A 117 -8.53 -0.57 11.55
N MET A 118 -7.61 -1.52 11.71
CA MET A 118 -7.70 -2.89 11.16
C MET A 118 -8.28 -3.88 12.16
#